data_AF-A0A816CM50-F1
#
_entry.id   AF-A0A816CM50-F1
#
_cell.length_a   1.000
_cell.length_b   1.000
_cell.length_c   1.000
_cell.angle_alpha   90.00
_cell.angle_beta   90.00
_cell.angle_gamma   90.00
#
_symmetry.space_group_name_H-M   'P 1'
#
loop_
_entity.id
_entity.type
_entity.pdbx_description
1 polymer ?
#
loop_
_entity_poly.entity_id
_entity_poly.type
_entity_poly.pdbx_seq_one_letter_code
_entity_poly.pdbx_strand_id
1 'polypeptide(L)'
;MQQNSTSYRNRLNDLAIADRQRQQSDEIQKDAIWSSYIKDLERLFMKNTQNYSVDEQRMRAAFVRAKSLTTLRQIDVKRKGYLIQFLYEADLLHGGDKNNLIDLSGADLSGIHLGSSPTSR
;
A
#
# COMPACT_ATOMS: atom_id res chain seq x y z
N MET A 1 20.64 46.13 15.08
CA MET A 1 21.05 44.97 14.25
C MET A 1 20.59 43.61 14.80
N GLN A 2 20.23 43.45 16.08
CA GLN A 2 19.83 42.15 16.66
C GLN A 2 18.40 41.67 16.30
N GLN A 3 17.45 42.58 16.03
CA GLN A 3 16.05 42.23 15.73
C GLN A 3 15.88 41.42 14.44
N ASN A 4 16.71 41.65 13.42
CA ASN A 4 16.64 40.87 12.18
C ASN A 4 17.00 39.39 12.41
N SER A 5 18.04 39.12 13.20
CA SER A 5 18.50 37.74 13.46
C SER A 5 17.46 36.90 14.20
N THR A 6 16.73 37.50 15.14
CA THR A 6 15.64 36.82 15.87
C THR A 6 14.46 36.51 14.96
N SER A 7 14.03 37.47 14.13
CA SER A 7 12.93 37.27 13.16
C SER A 7 13.24 36.18 12.14
N TYR A 8 14.48 36.08 11.67
CA TYR A 8 14.92 34.98 10.79
C TYR A 8 14.85 33.62 11.48
N ARG A 9 15.34 33.54 12.73
CA ARG A 9 15.36 32.29 13.49
C ARG A 9 13.95 31.77 13.78
N ASN A 10 13.01 32.67 14.10
CA ASN A 10 11.61 32.32 14.31
C ASN A 10 10.97 31.75 13.02
N ARG A 11 11.19 32.40 11.88
CA ARG A 11 10.66 31.93 10.59
C ARG A 11 11.18 30.54 10.21
N LEU A 12 12.47 30.26 10.48
CA LEU A 12 13.05 28.94 10.24
C LEU A 12 12.42 27.86 11.14
N ASN A 13 12.14 28.21 12.40
CA ASN A 13 11.45 27.29 13.31
C ASN A 13 10.02 27.02 12.84
N ASP A 14 9.29 28.06 12.41
CA ASP A 14 7.91 27.92 11.92
C ASP A 14 7.85 27.03 10.68
N LEU A 15 8.78 27.20 9.73
CA LEU A 15 8.92 26.33 8.56
C LEU A 15 9.22 24.89 8.95
N ALA A 16 10.15 24.66 9.88
CA ALA A 16 10.50 23.32 10.33
C ALA A 16 9.36 22.63 11.10
N ILE A 17 8.49 23.39 11.77
CA ILE A 17 7.27 22.85 12.40
C ILE A 17 6.25 22.48 11.33
N ALA A 18 6.02 23.36 10.36
CA ALA A 18 5.09 23.11 9.26
C ALA A 18 5.50 21.88 8.43
N ASP A 19 6.79 21.72 8.13
CA ASP A 19 7.30 20.56 7.39
C ASP A 19 7.13 19.26 8.17
N ARG A 20 7.44 19.27 9.48
CA ARG A 20 7.21 18.11 10.35
C ARG A 20 5.74 17.73 10.44
N GLN A 21 4.85 18.71 10.54
CA GLN A 21 3.40 18.47 10.57
C GLN A 21 2.90 17.88 9.26
N ARG A 22 3.40 18.35 8.11
CA ARG A 22 3.09 17.76 6.80
C ARG A 22 3.55 16.31 6.72
N GLN A 23 4.81 16.04 7.07
CA GLN A 23 5.35 14.68 7.07
C GLN A 23 4.55 13.73 7.99
N GLN A 24 4.20 14.19 9.20
CA GLN A 24 3.41 13.39 10.12
C GLN A 24 2.00 13.13 9.57
N SER A 25 1.35 14.15 8.98
CA SER A 25 0.04 13.98 8.34
C SER A 25 0.12 12.98 7.18
N ASP A 26 1.14 13.06 6.34
CA ASP A 26 1.32 12.15 5.20
C ASP A 26 1.51 10.71 5.65
N GLU A 27 2.28 10.48 6.73
CA GLU A 27 2.46 9.14 7.30
C GLU A 27 1.16 8.58 7.91
N ILE A 28 0.40 9.42 8.64
CA ILE A 28 -0.92 9.03 9.16
C ILE A 28 -1.87 8.64 8.02
N GLN A 29 -1.87 9.39 6.92
CA GLN A 29 -2.70 9.08 5.75
C GLN A 29 -2.31 7.75 5.11
N LYS A 30 -1.02 7.50 4.90
CA LYS A 30 -0.54 6.22 4.33
C LYS A 30 -0.88 5.03 5.22
N ASP A 31 -0.73 5.16 6.53
CA ASP A 31 -1.09 4.10 7.48
C ASP A 31 -2.60 3.85 7.51
N ALA A 32 -3.42 4.90 7.38
CA ALA A 32 -4.86 4.75 7.26
C ALA A 32 -5.26 4.02 5.96
N ILE A 33 -4.62 4.34 4.84
CA ILE A 33 -4.82 3.67 3.54
C ILE A 33 -4.45 2.19 3.65
N TRP A 34 -3.30 1.88 4.26
CA TRP A 34 -2.85 0.51 4.51
C TRP A 34 -3.85 -0.26 5.39
N SER A 35 -4.24 0.30 6.52
CA SER A 35 -5.19 -0.34 7.44
C SER A 35 -6.55 -0.59 6.79
N SER A 36 -7.04 0.36 5.99
CA SER A 36 -8.28 0.18 5.21
C SER A 36 -8.12 -0.97 4.23
N TYR A 37 -7.03 -1.00 3.47
CA TYR A 37 -6.78 -2.05 2.50
C TYR A 37 -6.83 -3.45 3.13
N ILE A 38 -6.16 -3.65 4.26
CA ILE A 38 -6.16 -4.94 4.97
C ILE A 38 -7.58 -5.31 5.45
N LYS A 39 -8.33 -4.38 6.04
CA LYS A 39 -9.73 -4.63 6.47
C LYS A 39 -10.64 -4.99 5.31
N ASP A 40 -10.41 -4.38 4.16
CA ASP A 40 -11.17 -4.64 2.96
C ASP A 40 -10.86 -6.03 2.38
N LEU A 41 -9.59 -6.43 2.39
CA LEU A 41 -9.21 -7.81 2.04
C LEU A 41 -9.80 -8.81 3.02
N GLU A 42 -9.71 -8.56 4.33
CA GLU A 42 -10.32 -9.41 5.36
C GLU A 42 -11.82 -9.61 5.07
N ARG A 43 -12.58 -8.54 4.84
CA ARG A 43 -14.00 -8.62 4.52
C ARG A 43 -14.27 -9.40 3.23
N LEU A 44 -13.42 -9.24 2.23
CA LEU A 44 -13.55 -9.95 0.96
C LEU A 44 -13.28 -11.45 1.16
N PHE A 45 -12.22 -11.83 1.87
CA PHE A 45 -11.82 -13.24 2.02
C PHE A 45 -12.57 -14.00 3.12
N MET A 46 -13.07 -13.32 4.15
CA MET A 46 -13.84 -13.95 5.26
C MET A 46 -15.27 -14.33 4.87
N LYS A 47 -15.82 -13.77 3.80
CA LYS A 47 -17.19 -14.10 3.35
C LYS A 47 -17.16 -15.44 2.62
N ASN A 48 -17.87 -16.46 3.16
CA ASN A 48 -17.94 -17.80 2.57
C ASN A 48 -18.18 -17.74 1.05
N THR A 49 -17.14 -18.11 0.29
CA THR A 49 -17.09 -18.03 -1.17
C THR A 49 -17.57 -19.30 -1.86
N GLN A 50 -17.85 -20.37 -1.10
CA GLN A 50 -18.18 -21.69 -1.65
C GLN A 50 -19.45 -21.69 -2.53
N ASN A 51 -20.31 -20.68 -2.40
CA ASN A 51 -21.54 -20.54 -3.18
C ASN A 51 -21.44 -19.51 -4.32
N TYR A 52 -20.25 -18.97 -4.61
CA TYR A 52 -20.12 -17.91 -5.60
C TYR A 52 -20.15 -18.51 -7.00
N SER A 53 -21.02 -17.97 -7.85
CA SER A 53 -20.98 -18.20 -9.29
C SER A 53 -19.64 -17.77 -9.88
N VAL A 54 -19.30 -18.28 -11.07
CA VAL A 54 -18.09 -17.91 -11.79
C VAL A 54 -18.02 -16.39 -12.02
N ASP A 55 -19.15 -15.74 -12.30
CA ASP A 55 -19.20 -14.30 -12.52
C ASP A 55 -18.97 -13.51 -11.24
N GLU A 56 -19.52 -13.96 -10.09
CA GLU A 56 -19.25 -13.33 -8.79
C GLU A 56 -17.77 -13.47 -8.38
N GLN A 57 -17.15 -14.61 -8.66
CA GLN A 57 -15.72 -14.81 -8.43
C GLN A 57 -14.87 -13.87 -9.31
N ARG A 58 -15.25 -13.70 -10.59
CA ARG A 58 -14.58 -12.75 -11.50
C ARG A 58 -14.73 -11.31 -11.06
N MET A 59 -15.95 -10.88 -10.68
CA MET A 59 -16.21 -9.53 -10.19
C MET A 59 -15.41 -9.24 -8.91
N ARG A 60 -15.35 -10.21 -8.00
CA ARG A 60 -14.53 -10.13 -6.78
C ARG A 60 -13.04 -9.97 -7.13
N ALA A 61 -12.50 -10.81 -8.01
CA ALA A 61 -11.09 -10.71 -8.43
C ALA A 61 -10.79 -9.34 -9.06
N ALA A 62 -11.68 -8.84 -9.92
CA ALA A 62 -11.53 -7.50 -10.51
C ALA A 62 -11.52 -6.39 -9.45
N PHE A 63 -12.38 -6.47 -8.43
CA PHE A 63 -12.42 -5.51 -7.34
C PHE A 63 -11.15 -5.55 -6.49
N VAL A 64 -10.70 -6.74 -6.10
CA VAL A 64 -9.45 -6.94 -5.33
C VAL A 64 -8.26 -6.40 -6.13
N ARG A 65 -8.20 -6.67 -7.44
CA ARG A 65 -7.17 -6.16 -8.34
C ARG A 65 -7.17 -4.62 -8.38
N ALA A 66 -8.32 -4.02 -8.71
CA ALA A 66 -8.45 -2.56 -8.82
C ALA A 66 -8.03 -1.87 -7.51
N LYS A 67 -8.43 -2.44 -6.37
CA LYS A 67 -8.08 -1.93 -5.05
C LYS A 67 -6.58 -2.05 -4.77
N SER A 68 -5.97 -3.19 -5.07
CA SER A 68 -4.53 -3.41 -4.87
C SER A 68 -3.69 -2.44 -5.70
N LEU A 69 -4.04 -2.23 -6.97
CA LEU A 69 -3.35 -1.26 -7.83
C LEU A 69 -3.50 0.17 -7.33
N THR A 70 -4.69 0.53 -6.85
CA THR A 70 -4.98 1.86 -6.31
C THR A 70 -4.22 2.12 -5.01
N THR A 71 -4.13 1.12 -4.12
CA THR A 71 -3.34 1.20 -2.89
C THR A 71 -1.86 1.29 -3.18
N LEU A 72 -1.33 0.47 -4.10
CA LEU A 72 0.08 0.51 -4.51
C LEU A 72 0.52 1.88 -5.03
N ARG A 73 -0.37 2.65 -5.65
CA ARG A 73 -0.06 4.02 -6.12
C ARG A 73 0.00 5.07 -5.00
N GLN A 74 -0.61 4.82 -3.84
CA GLN A 74 -0.77 5.81 -2.78
C GLN A 74 0.18 5.62 -1.60
N ILE A 75 0.84 4.47 -1.52
CA ILE A 75 1.78 4.14 -0.44
C ILE A 75 3.23 4.30 -0.91
N ASP A 76 4.13 4.55 0.04
CA ASP A 76 5.57 4.65 -0.23
C ASP A 76 6.19 3.30 -0.58
N VAL A 77 7.40 3.35 -1.14
CA VAL A 77 8.17 2.20 -1.62
C VAL A 77 8.29 1.08 -0.59
N LYS A 78 8.53 1.40 0.69
CA LYS A 78 8.70 0.40 1.75
C LYS A 78 7.39 -0.36 1.96
N ARG A 79 6.27 0.37 2.07
CA ARG A 79 4.94 -0.22 2.21
C ARG A 79 4.50 -0.98 0.95
N LYS A 80 4.88 -0.55 -0.26
CA LYS A 80 4.66 -1.33 -1.49
C LYS A 80 5.34 -2.70 -1.43
N GLY A 81 6.58 -2.77 -0.93
CA GLY A 81 7.30 -4.02 -0.72
C GLY A 81 6.56 -4.98 0.21
N TYR A 82 6.10 -4.47 1.37
CA TYR A 82 5.29 -5.27 2.31
C TYR A 82 3.97 -5.73 1.72
N LEU A 83 3.30 -4.90 0.91
CA LEU A 83 2.08 -5.27 0.23
C LEU A 83 2.30 -6.47 -0.70
N ILE A 84 3.31 -6.39 -1.56
CA ILE A 84 3.60 -7.43 -2.54
C ILE A 84 4.02 -8.72 -1.85
N GLN A 85 4.86 -8.63 -0.81
CA GLN A 85 5.25 -9.79 -0.01
C GLN A 85 4.03 -10.45 0.63
N PHE A 86 3.13 -9.67 1.25
CA PHE A 86 1.88 -10.20 1.80
C PHE A 86 1.04 -10.89 0.74
N LEU A 87 0.84 -10.26 -0.43
CA LEU A 87 0.04 -10.86 -1.51
C LEU A 87 0.67 -12.15 -2.04
N TYR A 88 2.00 -12.24 -2.06
CA TYR A 88 2.73 -13.45 -2.43
C TYR A 88 2.56 -14.55 -1.37
N GLU A 89 2.80 -14.24 -0.10
CA GLU A 89 2.70 -15.18 1.03
C GLU A 89 1.28 -15.71 1.23
N ALA A 90 0.27 -14.90 0.90
CA ALA A 90 -1.14 -15.28 0.96
C ALA A 90 -1.64 -16.03 -0.29
N ASP A 91 -0.76 -16.36 -1.25
CA ASP A 91 -1.08 -17.01 -2.53
C ASP A 91 -2.16 -16.25 -3.33
N LEU A 92 -2.14 -14.91 -3.23
CA LEU A 92 -3.09 -14.04 -3.92
C LEU A 92 -2.57 -13.53 -5.26
N LEU A 93 -1.26 -13.57 -5.49
CA LEU A 93 -0.64 -13.12 -6.75
C LEU A 93 -0.73 -14.17 -7.83
N HIS A 94 -1.10 -13.78 -9.05
CA HIS A 94 -1.16 -14.68 -10.19
C HIS A 94 0.23 -15.16 -10.63
N GLY A 95 0.59 -16.39 -10.24
CA GLY A 95 1.83 -17.08 -10.62
C GLY A 95 1.57 -18.18 -11.66
N GLY A 96 0.94 -17.84 -12.79
CA GLY A 96 0.69 -18.80 -13.87
C GLY A 96 -0.47 -19.79 -13.68
N ASP A 97 -1.01 -19.94 -12.46
CA ASP A 97 -2.19 -20.74 -12.19
C ASP A 97 -3.49 -19.93 -12.23
N LYS A 98 -4.48 -20.43 -12.98
CA LYS A 98 -5.78 -19.80 -13.27
C LYS A 98 -6.64 -19.46 -12.03
N ASN A 99 -6.21 -19.88 -10.84
CA ASN A 99 -6.95 -19.74 -9.58
C ASN A 99 -6.56 -18.51 -8.75
N ASN A 100 -5.46 -17.82 -9.10
CA ASN A 100 -4.94 -16.74 -8.26
C ASN A 100 -5.70 -15.43 -8.53
N LEU A 101 -6.08 -14.70 -7.47
CA LEU A 101 -7.06 -13.63 -7.54
C LEU A 101 -6.53 -12.29 -8.10
N ILE A 102 -5.22 -12.02 -8.00
CA ILE A 102 -4.67 -10.69 -8.25
C ILE A 102 -3.56 -10.74 -9.28
N ASP A 103 -3.85 -10.14 -10.44
CA ASP A 103 -2.85 -9.78 -11.44
C ASP A 103 -2.34 -8.35 -11.19
N LEU A 104 -1.03 -8.19 -10.99
CA LEU A 104 -0.37 -6.89 -10.80
C LEU A 104 0.09 -6.23 -12.11
N SER A 105 -0.29 -6.75 -13.27
CA SER A 105 0.06 -6.11 -14.56
C SER A 105 -0.42 -4.65 -14.60
N GLY A 106 0.50 -3.74 -14.90
CA GLY A 106 0.24 -2.29 -14.88
C GLY A 106 0.28 -1.63 -13.50
N ALA A 107 0.71 -2.36 -12.45
CA ALA A 107 1.04 -1.77 -11.16
C ALA A 107 2.27 -0.87 -11.26
N ASP A 108 2.24 0.27 -10.55
CA ASP A 108 3.43 1.07 -10.34
C ASP A 108 4.29 0.46 -9.21
N LEU A 109 5.27 -0.34 -9.62
CA LEU A 109 6.23 -1.00 -8.74
C LEU A 109 7.58 -0.25 -8.68
N SER A 110 7.62 1.01 -9.12
CA SER A 110 8.86 1.79 -9.14
C SER A 110 9.47 1.93 -7.74
N GLY A 111 10.80 1.83 -7.69
CA GLY A 111 11.59 1.95 -6.46
C GLY A 111 11.59 0.71 -5.56
N ILE A 112 10.79 -0.32 -5.86
CA ILE A 112 10.75 -1.52 -5.02
C ILE A 112 12.00 -2.36 -5.25
N HIS A 113 12.76 -2.57 -4.18
CA HIS A 113 13.79 -3.59 -4.11
C HIS A 113 13.21 -4.81 -3.41
N LEU A 114 12.72 -5.77 -4.20
CA LEU A 114 12.41 -7.09 -3.67
C LEU A 114 13.75 -7.74 -3.37
N GLY A 115 14.15 -7.75 -2.09
CA GLY A 115 15.33 -8.48 -1.66
C GLY A 115 15.17 -9.93 -2.07
N SER A 116 16.21 -10.50 -2.69
CA SER A 116 16.26 -11.94 -2.92
C SER A 116 15.99 -12.64 -1.58
N SER A 117 14.85 -13.30 -1.47
CA SER A 117 14.58 -14.15 -0.31
C SER A 117 15.78 -15.07 -0.10
N PRO A 118 16.29 -15.25 1.14
CA PRO A 118 17.18 -16.36 1.42
C PRO A 118 16.40 -17.63 1.09
N THR A 119 16.82 -18.25 -0.01
CA THR A 119 16.38 -19.53 -0.52
C THR A 119 16.08 -20.52 0.60
N SER A 120 14.91 -21.15 0.51
CA SER A 120 14.62 -22.56 0.84
C SER A 120 15.22 -23.15 2.11
N ARG A 121 14.34 -23.61 3.00
CA ARG A 121 14.61 -24.73 3.92
C ARG A 121 13.51 -25.78 3.77
#